data_AF-A0A7C9VE45-F1
#
_entry.id   AF-A0A7C9VE45-F1
#
_cell.length_a   1.000
_cell.length_b   1.000
_cell.length_c   1.000
_cell.angle_alpha   90.00
_cell.angle_beta   90.00
_cell.angle_gamma   90.00
#
_symmetry.space_group_name_H-M   'P 1'
#
loop_
_entity.id
_entity.type
_entity.pdbx_description
1 polymer ?
#
loop_
_entity_poly.entity_id
_entity_poly.type
_entity_poly.pdbx_seq_one_letter_code
_entity_poly.pdbx_strand_id
1 'polypeptide(L)' 'MDAIAHQPPQMAKANGIELCYEIFGAPDAEPLVLIMGLGAQMIHWDDEFCEQLAGRGFRVI' A
#
# COMPACT_ATOMS: atom_id res chain seq x y z
N MET A 1 18.20 -7.40 8.47
CA MET A 1 17.16 -6.44 8.02
C MET A 1 16.03 -7.32 7.56
N ASP A 2 14.96 -7.41 8.34
CA ASP A 2 13.85 -8.29 8.00
C ASP A 2 13.23 -7.81 6.69
N ALA A 3 12.87 -8.75 5.82
CA ALA A 3 12.24 -8.42 4.56
C ALA A 3 10.90 -7.70 4.84
N ILE A 4 10.67 -6.56 4.18
CA ILE A 4 9.38 -5.88 4.24
C ILE A 4 8.34 -6.79 3.59
N ALA A 5 7.26 -7.07 4.30
CA ALA A 5 6.16 -7.85 3.73
C ALA A 5 5.44 -7.00 2.67
N HIS A 6 5.40 -7.48 1.43
CA HIS A 6 4.54 -6.98 0.37
C HIS A 6 3.45 -8.02 0.11
N GLN A 7 2.19 -7.60 0.28
CA GLN A 7 1.04 -8.46 0.07
C GLN A 7 0.58 -8.35 -1.38
N PRO A 8 0.11 -9.44 -2.00
CA PRO A 8 -0.46 -9.38 -3.35
C PRO A 8 -1.70 -8.48 -3.38
N PRO A 9 -2.13 -8.03 -4.58
CA PRO A 9 -3.33 -7.23 -4.76
C PRO A 9 -4.56 -7.80 -4.05
N GLN A 10 -5.31 -6.92 -3.39
CA GLN A 10 -6.56 -7.20 -2.70
C GLN A 10 -7.67 -6.31 -3.25
N MET A 11 -8.92 -6.76 -3.06
CA MET A 11 -10.11 -6.00 -3.49
C MET A 11 -10.94 -5.58 -2.27
N ALA A 12 -11.38 -4.33 -2.24
CA ALA A 12 -12.30 -3.80 -1.24
C ALA A 12 -13.56 -3.21 -1.89
N LYS A 13 -14.73 -3.54 -1.36
CA LYS A 13 -16.00 -2.92 -1.76
C LYS A 13 -16.29 -1.73 -0.86
N ALA A 14 -16.49 -0.56 -1.47
CA ALA A 14 -16.82 0.67 -0.75
C ALA A 14 -17.75 1.53 -1.62
N ASN A 15 -18.84 2.05 -1.06
CA ASN A 15 -19.70 3.05 -1.73
C ASN A 15 -20.17 2.66 -3.15
N GLY A 16 -20.43 1.37 -3.39
CA GLY A 16 -20.87 0.88 -4.69
C GLY A 16 -19.76 0.70 -5.75
N ILE A 17 -18.49 0.86 -5.37
CA ILE A 17 -17.32 0.59 -6.22
C ILE A 17 -16.43 -0.51 -5.61
N GLU A 18 -15.58 -1.10 -6.46
CA GLU A 18 -14.56 -2.07 -6.06
C GLU A 18 -13.16 -1.47 -6.28
N LEU A 19 -12.37 -1.42 -5.21
CA LEU A 19 -11.03 -0.82 -5.19
C LEU A 19 -9.99 -1.94 -5.14
N CYS A 20 -9.04 -1.92 -6.07
CA CYS A 20 -7.83 -2.73 -6.01
C CYS A 20 -6.75 -1.97 -5.23
N TYR A 21 -6.10 -2.63 -4.28
CA TYR A 21 -5.04 -2.06 -3.45
C TYR A 21 -4.01 -3.13 -3.07
N GLU A 22 -2.83 -2.70 -2.63
CA GLU A 22 -1.77 -3.57 -2.10
C GLU A 22 -1.36 -3.10 -0.71
N ILE A 23 -0.56 -3.90 0.00
CA ILE A 23 -0.08 -3.53 1.33
C ILE A 23 1.42 -3.81 1.44
N PHE A 24 2.16 -2.84 1.97
CA PHE A 24 3.56 -3.03 2.41
C PHE A 24 3.66 -2.84 3.92
N GLY A 25 4.53 -3.61 4.57
CA GLY A 25 4.82 -3.52 6.00
C GLY A 25 3.98 -4.43 6.89
N ALA A 26 4.17 -4.29 8.21
CA ALA A 26 3.53 -5.13 9.20
C ALA A 26 2.02 -4.82 9.33
N PRO A 27 1.15 -5.83 9.53
CA PRO A 27 -0.30 -5.61 9.59
C PRO A 27 -0.77 -4.77 10.79
N ASP A 28 0.06 -4.69 11.84
CA ASP A 28 -0.15 -3.96 13.10
C ASP A 28 0.61 -2.62 13.17
N ALA A 29 1.32 -2.23 12.11
CA ALA A 29 1.97 -0.93 11.99
C ALA A 29 0.96 0.22 11.75
N GLU A 30 1.40 1.46 11.95
CA GLU A 30 0.56 2.66 11.78
C GLU A 30 0.06 2.77 10.32
N PRO A 31 -1.26 2.84 10.07
CA PRO A 31 -1.77 2.88 8.69
C PRO A 31 -1.42 4.17 7.95
N LEU A 32 -0.93 4.04 6.72
CA LEU A 32 -0.67 5.15 5.79
C LEU A 32 -1.27 4.80 4.43
N VAL A 33 -2.23 5.60 3.95
CA VAL A 33 -2.87 5.39 2.64
C VAL A 33 -2.28 6.33 1.61
N LEU A 34 -1.80 5.78 0.50
CA LEU A 34 -1.25 6.55 -0.62
C LEU A 34 -2.31 6.74 -1.71
N ILE A 35 -2.78 7.98 -1.88
CA ILE A 35 -3.75 8.31 -2.93
C ILE A 35 -3.03 8.95 -4.11
N MET A 36 -3.10 8.28 -5.26
CA MET A 36 -2.53 8.77 -6.51
C MET A 36 -3.27 10.00 -7.05
N GLY A 37 -2.54 10.77 -7.87
CA GLY A 37 -3.09 11.88 -8.63
C GLY A 37 -3.99 11.46 -9.79
N LEU A 38 -4.60 12.45 -10.45
CA LEU A 38 -5.53 12.23 -11.57
C LEU A 38 -4.91 11.36 -12.69
N GLY A 39 -5.60 10.29 -13.06
CA GLY A 39 -5.20 9.40 -14.17
C GLY A 39 -4.11 8.37 -13.84
N ALA A 40 -3.61 8.35 -12.60
CA ALA A 40 -2.63 7.38 -12.14
C ALA A 40 -3.28 6.23 -11.35
N GLN A 41 -2.56 5.11 -11.27
CA GLN A 41 -2.96 3.88 -10.58
C GLN A 41 -1.87 3.49 -9.56
N MET A 42 -2.18 2.59 -8.61
CA MET A 42 -1.26 2.18 -7.54
C MET A 42 0.14 1.76 -8.05
N ILE A 43 0.21 1.11 -9.23
CA ILE A 43 1.44 0.65 -9.89
C ILE A 43 2.43 1.76 -10.27
N HIS A 44 2.04 3.03 -10.15
CA HIS A 44 2.93 4.16 -10.39
C HIS A 44 3.72 4.56 -9.13
N TRP A 45 3.38 4.03 -7.95
CA TRP A 45 4.28 4.08 -6.81
C TRP A 45 5.38 3.06 -7.02
N ASP A 46 6.63 3.48 -6.88
CA ASP A 46 7.77 2.56 -6.90
C ASP A 46 7.71 1.67 -5.65
N ASP A 47 7.85 0.37 -5.82
CA ASP A 47 7.86 -0.59 -4.70
C ASP A 47 8.93 -0.21 -3.67
N GLU A 48 10.11 0.28 -4.09
CA GLU A 48 11.17 0.71 -3.17
C GLU A 48 10.73 1.90 -2.33
N PHE A 49 9.93 2.82 -2.88
CA PHE A 49 9.37 3.94 -2.13
C PHE A 49 8.39 3.45 -1.06
N CYS A 50 7.51 2.52 -1.41
CA CYS A 50 6.58 1.91 -0.47
C CYS A 50 7.31 1.13 0.64
N GLU A 51 8.35 0.37 0.28
CA GLU A 51 9.20 -0.37 1.21
C GLU A 51 9.94 0.57 2.18
N GLN A 52 10.44 1.71 1.70
CA GLN A 52 11.10 2.71 2.55
C GLN A 52 10.15 3.32 3.58
N LEU A 53 8.89 3.55 3.23
CA LEU A 53 7.86 4.00 4.17
C LEU A 53 7.50 2.88 5.17
N ALA A 54 7.33 1.65 4.69
CA ALA A 54 7.07 0.50 5.56
C ALA A 54 8.21 0.25 6.55
N GLY A 55 9.47 0.40 6.11
CA GLY A 55 10.66 0.32 6.96
C GLY A 55 10.75 1.40 8.04
N ARG A 56 9.93 2.45 7.96
CA ARG A 56 9.78 3.48 9.00
C ARG A 56 8.65 3.18 10.00
N GLY A 57 8.02 2.01 9.91
CA GLY A 57 6.98 1.57 10.84
C GLY A 57 5.56 1.90 10.39
N PHE A 58 5.34 2.07 9.08
CA PHE A 58 4.00 2.24 8.51
C PHE A 58 3.49 0.95 7.88
N ARG A 59 2.16 0.76 7.95
CA ARG A 59 1.42 -0.14 7.08
C ARG A 59 0.94 0.66 5.87
N VAL A 60 1.67 0.57 4.78
CA VAL A 60 1.41 1.35 3.56
C VAL A 60 0.34 0.65 2.74
N ILE A 61 -0.72 1.39 2.37
CA ILE A 61 -1.92 0.91 1.66
C ILE A 61 -2.13 1.75 0.40
#